data_AF-A0A6V7XP13-F1
#
_entry.id   AF-A0A6V7XP13-F1
#
_cell.length_a   1.000
_cell.length_b   1.000
_cell.length_c   1.000
_cell.angle_alpha   90.00
_cell.angle_beta   90.00
_cell.angle_gamma   90.00
#
_symmetry.space_group_name_H-M   'P 1'
#
loop_
_entity.id
_entity.type
_entity.pdbx_description
1 polymer ?
#
loop_
_entity_poly.entity_id
_entity_poly.type
_entity_poly.pdbx_seq_one_letter_code
_entity_poly.pdbx_strand_id
1 'polypeptide(L)'
;MLVHVVQKELNIPSLVPITGYLNILTNFLTNYLTNYLNLGVNKYSRVEAVNSFNKLNNDAITYSLFYYEIKCFIEPEKNSNENWMAFGLRNNNYYIELWTHKALIKNILNNEEKEFKLNEFIWKNENIFGCGLVYPPKEKVKEELPYVFFTQNGKRIGKKIKIEGICKDYKPFVDLLCCSVETNFGEDLENNPFKYNIYQHFIEE
;
A
#
# COMPACT_ATOMS: atom_id res chain seq x y z
N MET A 1 7.56 15.42 4.52
CA MET A 1 6.17 14.95 4.61
C MET A 1 5.94 14.54 6.06
N LEU A 2 5.12 15.26 6.83
CA LEU A 2 4.87 14.96 8.25
C LEU A 2 3.82 13.84 8.33
N VAL A 3 4.21 12.64 8.72
CA VAL A 3 3.28 11.53 9.01
C VAL A 3 3.01 11.53 10.51
N HIS A 4 1.91 12.16 10.93
CA HIS A 4 1.39 11.97 12.28
C HIS A 4 0.76 10.59 12.37
N VAL A 5 1.37 9.70 13.15
CA VAL A 5 0.70 8.51 13.66
C VAL A 5 -0.37 8.99 14.63
N VAL A 6 -1.65 8.88 14.26
CA VAL A 6 -2.76 9.08 15.20
C VAL A 6 -2.75 7.90 16.17
N GLN A 7 -1.90 7.97 17.18
CA GLN A 7 -2.11 7.24 18.42
C GLN A 7 -2.92 8.18 19.31
N LYS A 8 -4.22 7.90 19.41
CA LYS A 8 -5.12 8.58 20.35
C LYS A 8 -4.51 8.42 21.76
N GLU A 9 -4.29 9.55 22.44
CA GLU A 9 -3.57 9.66 23.71
C GLU A 9 -4.01 8.63 24.77
N LEU A 10 -3.03 8.05 25.46
CA LEU A 10 -3.21 7.41 26.76
C LEU A 10 -2.54 8.30 27.82
N ASN A 11 -3.36 9.03 28.58
CA ASN A 11 -2.97 9.47 29.93
C ASN A 11 -2.97 8.23 30.81
N ILE A 12 -1.80 7.74 31.20
CA ILE A 12 -1.66 6.57 32.07
C ILE A 12 -1.47 7.04 33.52
N PRO A 13 -2.43 6.73 34.39
CA PRO A 13 -2.11 6.23 35.72
C PRO A 13 -2.61 4.79 35.86
N SER A 14 -1.67 3.90 36.18
CA SER A 14 -1.82 2.51 36.65
C SER A 14 -2.52 1.46 35.74
N LEU A 15 -1.74 0.40 35.44
CA LEU A 15 -2.13 -0.94 34.94
C LEU A 15 -3.00 -1.04 33.68
N VAL A 16 -2.39 -1.25 32.51
CA VAL A 16 -3.07 -1.85 31.34
C VAL A 16 -2.08 -2.73 30.53
N PRO A 17 -2.45 -3.94 30.04
CA PRO A 17 -1.54 -4.85 29.33
C PRO A 17 -1.25 -4.34 27.91
N ILE A 18 0.04 -4.33 27.54
CA ILE A 18 0.54 -3.83 26.25
C ILE A 18 0.28 -4.87 25.16
N THR A 19 -0.47 -4.51 24.11
CA THR A 19 -0.81 -5.40 22.98
C THR A 19 -0.19 -4.94 21.65
N GLY A 20 0.50 -5.86 20.95
CA GLY A 20 0.67 -6.00 19.47
C GLY A 20 1.26 -4.85 18.64
N TYR A 21 2.25 -5.14 17.79
CA TYR A 21 3.16 -4.18 17.13
C TYR A 21 2.66 -3.58 15.81
N LEU A 22 3.21 -2.41 15.47
CA LEU A 22 3.22 -1.79 14.14
C LEU A 22 4.62 -1.19 13.89
N ASN A 23 5.28 -1.56 12.78
CA ASN A 23 6.55 -1.00 12.34
C ASN A 23 6.33 -0.24 11.01
N ILE A 24 6.56 1.07 11.02
CA ILE A 24 6.60 1.92 9.81
C ILE A 24 8.00 2.55 9.79
N LEU A 25 8.88 2.01 8.96
CA LEU A 25 10.17 2.62 8.66
C LEU A 25 9.93 3.66 7.55
N THR A 26 9.60 4.88 7.94
CA THR A 26 9.91 6.07 7.15
C THR A 26 11.01 6.82 7.88
N ASN A 27 11.80 7.63 7.18
CA ASN A 27 12.97 8.37 7.73
C ASN A 27 12.63 9.44 8.80
N PHE A 28 11.50 9.31 9.49
CA PHE A 28 11.16 10.03 10.71
C PHE A 28 10.75 9.03 11.81
N LEU A 29 11.70 8.74 12.71
CA LEU A 29 11.55 8.17 14.05
C LEU A 29 10.53 7.01 14.21
N THR A 30 11.04 5.79 14.13
CA THR A 30 10.35 4.56 14.52
C THR A 30 10.80 4.14 15.92
N ASN A 31 9.89 4.11 16.90
CA ASN A 31 10.16 3.48 18.19
C ASN A 31 9.45 2.11 18.25
N TYR A 32 10.25 1.07 18.38
CA TYR A 32 9.80 -0.28 18.73
C TYR A 32 9.17 -0.27 20.13
N LEU A 33 7.98 -0.83 20.27
CA LEU A 33 7.56 -1.41 21.55
C LEU A 33 7.72 -2.92 21.47
N THR A 34 8.96 -3.36 21.65
CA THR A 34 9.25 -4.78 21.85
C THR A 34 8.50 -5.29 23.07
N ASN A 35 7.41 -6.02 22.86
CA ASN A 35 6.84 -6.92 23.83
C ASN A 35 7.84 -8.06 24.10
N TYR A 36 8.77 -7.77 25.01
CA TYR A 36 9.81 -8.68 25.49
C TYR A 36 9.25 -9.97 26.13
N LEU A 37 7.92 -10.10 26.29
CA LEU A 37 7.31 -11.15 27.12
C LEU A 37 6.61 -12.27 26.33
N ASN A 38 6.50 -12.23 25.00
CA ASN A 38 5.72 -13.22 24.22
C ASN A 38 4.24 -13.37 24.67
N LEU A 39 3.70 -12.39 25.41
CA LEU A 39 2.32 -12.42 25.94
C LEU A 39 1.31 -11.66 25.07
N GLY A 40 1.75 -11.12 23.93
CA GLY A 40 0.92 -10.32 23.03
C GLY A 40 0.10 -11.18 22.06
N VAL A 41 -1.17 -10.82 21.87
CA VAL A 41 -2.00 -11.37 20.79
C VAL A 41 -1.70 -10.62 19.49
N ASN A 42 -1.50 -11.34 18.38
CA ASN A 42 -1.36 -10.74 17.06
C ASN A 42 -2.67 -10.03 16.69
N LYS A 43 -2.58 -8.74 16.37
CA LYS A 43 -3.71 -7.93 15.98
C LYS A 43 -3.51 -7.41 14.56
N TYR A 44 -4.63 -7.33 13.85
CA TYR A 44 -4.69 -6.64 12.58
C TYR A 44 -4.37 -5.15 12.78
N SER A 45 -3.50 -4.62 11.92
CA SER A 45 -3.12 -3.21 11.92
C SER A 45 -3.25 -2.64 10.51
N ARG A 46 -3.69 -1.38 10.40
CA ARG A 46 -3.77 -0.61 9.16
C ARG A 46 -2.93 0.64 9.26
N VAL A 47 -2.14 0.89 8.23
CA VAL A 47 -1.40 2.13 8.01
C VAL A 47 -1.96 2.79 6.77
N GLU A 48 -2.18 4.10 6.81
CA GLU A 48 -2.70 4.86 5.69
C GLU A 48 -1.97 6.19 5.60
N ALA A 49 -1.75 6.68 4.39
CA ALA A 49 -1.22 8.02 4.21
C ALA A 49 -2.23 9.09 4.69
N VAL A 50 -1.70 10.10 5.38
CA VAL A 50 -2.48 11.27 5.77
C VAL A 50 -3.02 11.98 4.52
N ASN A 51 -2.15 12.14 3.52
CA ASN A 51 -2.45 12.81 2.26
C ASN A 51 -2.88 11.79 1.20
N SER A 52 -3.84 12.20 0.38
CA SER A 52 -4.26 11.46 -0.80
C SER A 52 -3.40 11.83 -2.03
N PHE A 53 -3.28 10.87 -2.94
CA PHE A 53 -2.85 11.07 -4.31
C PHE A 53 -3.91 11.84 -5.06
N ASN A 54 -3.84 13.17 -4.93
CA ASN A 54 -4.73 14.07 -5.64
C ASN A 54 -4.15 14.35 -7.01
N LYS A 55 -4.97 14.20 -8.06
CA LYS A 55 -4.63 14.79 -9.37
C LYS A 55 -4.62 16.32 -9.21
N LEU A 56 -3.45 16.85 -8.88
CA LEU A 56 -3.19 18.28 -8.80
C LEU A 56 -3.31 18.83 -10.23
N ASN A 57 -4.23 19.77 -10.40
CA ASN A 57 -4.52 20.54 -11.61
C ASN A 57 -5.42 19.90 -12.67
N ASN A 58 -6.51 20.62 -12.92
CA ASN A 58 -7.41 20.44 -14.06
C ASN A 58 -6.74 20.82 -15.40
N ASP A 59 -5.43 21.03 -15.49
CA ASP A 59 -4.74 21.44 -16.73
C ASP A 59 -3.58 20.51 -17.10
N ALA A 60 -3.50 19.33 -16.49
CA ALA A 60 -2.48 18.34 -16.83
C ALA A 60 -2.64 17.86 -18.29
N ILE A 61 -1.72 18.30 -19.14
CA ILE A 61 -1.55 17.88 -20.54
C ILE A 61 -0.76 16.57 -20.67
N THR A 62 -0.15 16.09 -19.58
CA THR A 62 0.61 14.82 -19.54
C THR A 62 -0.05 13.80 -18.63
N TYR A 63 0.40 12.55 -18.73
CA TYR A 63 0.09 11.53 -17.74
C TYR A 63 0.68 11.90 -16.38
N SER A 64 0.00 11.50 -15.31
CA SER A 64 0.53 11.58 -13.94
C SER A 64 0.60 10.17 -13.37
N LEU A 65 1.74 9.82 -12.77
CA LEU A 65 1.96 8.55 -12.09
C LEU A 65 2.24 8.81 -10.61
N PHE A 66 1.43 8.22 -9.74
CA PHE A 66 1.72 8.09 -8.31
C PHE A 66 2.11 6.65 -8.05
N TYR A 67 3.18 6.43 -7.30
CA TYR A 67 3.72 5.09 -7.08
C TYR A 67 4.39 4.99 -5.71
N TYR A 68 4.25 3.84 -5.07
CA TYR A 68 4.97 3.52 -3.83
C TYR A 68 5.31 2.04 -3.79
N GLU A 69 6.35 1.69 -3.03
CA GLU A 69 6.79 0.32 -2.79
C GLU A 69 6.72 -0.06 -1.31
N ILE A 70 6.58 -1.36 -1.07
CA ILE A 70 6.54 -2.01 0.23
C ILE A 70 7.46 -3.22 0.16
N LYS A 71 8.53 -3.23 0.95
CA LYS A 71 9.34 -4.42 1.19
C LYS A 71 8.77 -5.17 2.38
N CYS A 72 8.37 -6.42 2.20
CA CYS A 72 7.75 -7.21 3.27
C CYS A 72 8.77 -8.08 4.02
N PHE A 73 8.58 -8.24 5.32
CA PHE A 73 9.32 -9.15 6.17
C PHE A 73 8.34 -10.15 6.80
N ILE A 74 8.47 -11.42 6.42
CA ILE A 74 7.59 -12.50 6.86
C ILE A 74 8.16 -13.04 8.17
N GLU A 75 7.37 -13.04 9.23
CA GLU A 75 7.82 -13.61 10.49
C GLU A 75 7.65 -15.13 10.47
N PRO A 76 8.59 -15.89 11.08
CA PRO A 76 8.41 -17.32 11.26
C PRO A 76 7.15 -17.57 12.11
N GLU A 77 6.35 -18.55 11.73
CA GLU A 77 5.09 -18.88 12.40
C GLU A 77 5.33 -19.18 13.88
N LYS A 78 4.91 -18.27 14.75
CA LYS A 78 5.04 -18.46 16.21
C LYS A 78 3.76 -18.97 16.86
N ASN A 79 2.58 -18.69 16.31
CA ASN A 79 1.30 -18.84 17.04
C ASN A 79 0.07 -19.18 16.16
N SER A 80 0.19 -20.07 15.16
CA SER A 80 -0.92 -20.54 14.28
C SER A 80 -1.65 -19.48 13.42
N ASN A 81 -1.37 -18.20 13.61
CA ASN A 81 -1.88 -17.14 12.75
C ASN A 81 -1.05 -17.07 11.47
N GLU A 82 -1.71 -17.20 10.33
CA GLU A 82 -1.12 -17.00 9.02
C GLU A 82 -0.59 -15.56 8.93
N ASN A 83 0.59 -15.39 8.32
CA ASN A 83 1.02 -14.08 7.88
C ASN A 83 -0.07 -13.53 6.95
N TRP A 84 -0.41 -12.26 7.09
CA TRP A 84 -1.36 -11.63 6.17
C TRP A 84 -0.95 -10.18 5.90
N MET A 85 -0.98 -9.81 4.62
CA MET A 85 -0.77 -8.44 4.16
C MET A 85 -1.74 -8.14 3.03
N ALA A 86 -2.32 -6.94 3.07
CA ALA A 86 -3.02 -6.33 1.95
C ALA A 86 -2.54 -4.90 1.79
N PHE A 87 -2.46 -4.42 0.55
CA PHE A 87 -2.09 -3.03 0.30
C PHE A 87 -2.69 -2.54 -1.01
N GLY A 88 -2.84 -1.23 -1.14
CA GLY A 88 -3.30 -0.63 -2.37
C GLY A 88 -3.75 0.80 -2.16
N LEU A 89 -4.91 1.15 -2.73
CA LEU A 89 -5.46 2.50 -2.69
C LEU A 89 -6.91 2.44 -2.22
N ARG A 90 -7.29 3.41 -1.40
CA ARG A 90 -8.68 3.55 -0.96
C ARG A 90 -9.16 4.99 -1.00
N ASN A 91 -10.47 5.14 -1.15
CA ASN A 91 -11.20 6.36 -0.83
C ASN A 91 -12.51 5.97 -0.14
N ASN A 92 -13.41 6.92 0.12
CA ASN A 92 -14.65 6.66 0.86
C ASN A 92 -15.52 5.53 0.27
N ASN A 93 -15.54 5.38 -1.05
CA ASN A 93 -16.46 4.47 -1.75
C ASN A 93 -15.75 3.42 -2.62
N TYR A 94 -14.42 3.44 -2.65
CA TYR A 94 -13.62 2.61 -3.54
C TYR A 94 -12.40 2.05 -2.83
N TYR A 95 -12.16 0.76 -2.99
CA TYR A 95 -10.98 0.06 -2.52
C TYR A 95 -10.40 -0.76 -3.65
N ILE A 96 -9.10 -0.62 -3.87
CA ILE A 96 -8.35 -1.54 -4.71
C ILE A 96 -7.12 -2.00 -3.98
N GLU A 97 -6.99 -3.30 -3.81
CA GLU A 97 -5.95 -3.86 -2.97
C GLU A 97 -5.47 -5.21 -3.48
N LEU A 98 -4.20 -5.49 -3.23
CA LEU A 98 -3.59 -6.78 -3.45
C LEU A 98 -3.48 -7.51 -2.11
N TRP A 99 -4.20 -8.62 -1.98
CA TRP A 99 -4.08 -9.57 -0.88
C TRP A 99 -2.96 -10.55 -1.20
N THR A 100 -1.80 -10.37 -0.57
CA THR A 100 -0.59 -11.15 -0.92
C THR A 100 -0.73 -12.63 -0.56
N HIS A 101 -1.21 -12.93 0.64
CA HIS A 101 -1.46 -14.30 1.10
C HIS A 101 -2.41 -15.10 0.18
N LYS A 102 -3.30 -14.45 -0.58
CA LYS A 102 -4.21 -15.09 -1.55
C LYS A 102 -3.83 -14.92 -3.02
N ALA A 103 -2.76 -14.18 -3.31
CA ALA A 103 -2.41 -13.81 -4.68
C ALA A 103 -3.61 -13.19 -5.44
N LEU A 104 -4.33 -12.27 -4.81
CA LEU A 104 -5.64 -11.81 -5.27
C LEU A 104 -5.72 -10.29 -5.26
N ILE A 105 -6.12 -9.68 -6.38
CA ILE A 105 -6.49 -8.27 -6.44
C ILE A 105 -7.99 -8.15 -6.21
N LYS A 106 -8.41 -7.33 -5.24
CA LYS A 106 -9.80 -6.95 -5.03
C LYS A 106 -10.03 -5.53 -5.53
N ASN A 107 -11.15 -5.34 -6.22
CA ASN A 107 -11.63 -4.05 -6.68
C ASN A 107 -13.07 -3.88 -6.20
N ILE A 108 -13.26 -3.03 -5.20
CA ILE A 108 -14.54 -2.84 -4.52
C ILE A 108 -15.01 -1.42 -4.80
N LEU A 109 -16.18 -1.27 -5.43
CA LEU A 109 -16.81 0.02 -5.72
C LEU A 109 -18.26 -0.03 -5.23
N ASN A 110 -18.66 0.86 -4.32
CA ASN A 110 -20.03 0.92 -3.79
C ASN A 110 -20.56 -0.44 -3.29
N ASN A 111 -19.69 -1.21 -2.60
CA ASN A 111 -19.96 -2.59 -2.13
C ASN A 111 -20.08 -3.66 -3.22
N GLU A 112 -19.88 -3.32 -4.49
CA GLU A 112 -19.71 -4.32 -5.55
C GLU A 112 -18.25 -4.74 -5.62
N GLU A 113 -18.01 -6.05 -5.56
CA GLU A 113 -16.67 -6.62 -5.52
C GLU A 113 -16.33 -7.36 -6.81
N LYS A 114 -15.15 -7.06 -7.36
CA LYS A 114 -14.53 -7.81 -8.46
C LYS A 114 -13.18 -8.33 -8.00
N GLU A 115 -12.96 -9.63 -8.13
CA GLU A 115 -11.73 -10.30 -7.76
C GLU A 115 -10.92 -10.73 -8.99
N PHE A 116 -9.60 -10.59 -8.94
CA PHE A 116 -8.68 -11.02 -9.99
C PHE A 116 -7.52 -11.82 -9.39
N LYS A 117 -7.50 -13.12 -9.68
CA LYS A 117 -6.42 -14.02 -9.24
C LYS A 117 -5.16 -13.82 -10.05
N LEU A 118 -4.00 -13.86 -9.40
CA LEU A 118 -2.68 -13.81 -10.02
C LEU A 118 -2.14 -15.23 -10.21
N ASN A 119 -1.68 -15.54 -11.42
CA ASN A 119 -1.17 -16.88 -11.75
C ASN A 119 0.30 -17.10 -11.34
N GLU A 120 1.14 -16.06 -11.47
CA GLU A 120 2.58 -16.11 -11.21
C GLU A 120 2.97 -15.20 -10.06
N PHE A 121 2.30 -15.37 -8.92
CA PHE A 121 2.55 -14.57 -7.71
C PHE A 121 3.29 -15.39 -6.67
N ILE A 122 4.33 -14.78 -6.09
CA ILE A 122 5.14 -15.41 -5.06
C ILE A 122 5.18 -14.49 -3.86
N TRP A 123 4.70 -14.94 -2.70
CA TRP A 123 4.90 -14.20 -1.47
C TRP A 123 6.05 -14.78 -0.66
N LYS A 124 7.15 -14.05 -0.58
CA LYS A 124 8.36 -14.47 0.13
C LYS A 124 8.93 -13.31 0.93
N ASN A 125 9.73 -13.65 1.94
CA ASN A 125 10.48 -12.67 2.72
C ASN A 125 11.28 -11.74 1.78
N GLU A 126 11.34 -10.47 2.15
CA GLU A 126 12.03 -9.38 1.41
C GLU A 126 11.51 -9.09 0.01
N ASN A 127 10.38 -9.66 -0.40
CA ASN A 127 9.75 -9.26 -1.66
C ASN A 127 9.32 -7.79 -1.59
N ILE A 128 9.56 -7.10 -2.70
CA ILE A 128 9.17 -5.71 -2.87
C ILE A 128 7.90 -5.71 -3.72
N PHE A 129 6.83 -5.19 -3.15
CA PHE A 129 5.59 -4.97 -3.86
C PHE A 129 5.41 -3.49 -4.13
N GLY A 130 4.72 -3.14 -5.21
CA GLY A 130 4.40 -1.75 -5.49
C GLY A 130 3.00 -1.57 -6.00
N CYS A 131 2.45 -0.38 -5.80
CA CYS A 131 1.14 0.01 -6.26
C CYS A 131 1.27 1.37 -6.96
N GLY A 132 0.79 1.42 -8.19
CA GLY A 132 0.80 2.62 -9.01
C GLY A 132 -0.59 3.06 -9.43
N LEU A 133 -0.83 4.36 -9.41
CA LEU A 133 -2.02 5.03 -9.91
C LEU A 133 -1.64 5.94 -11.07
N VAL A 134 -2.27 5.72 -12.22
CA VAL A 134 -2.06 6.52 -13.41
C VAL A 134 -3.30 7.34 -13.71
N TYR A 135 -3.10 8.64 -13.89
CA TYR A 135 -4.11 9.54 -14.45
C TYR A 135 -3.75 9.90 -15.89
N PRO A 136 -4.67 9.74 -16.85
CA PRO A 136 -4.46 10.22 -18.21
C PRO A 136 -4.48 11.75 -18.29
N PRO A 137 -3.91 12.34 -19.36
CA PRO A 137 -4.07 13.75 -19.70
C PRO A 137 -5.53 14.16 -19.75
N LYS A 138 -5.86 15.40 -19.39
CA LYS A 138 -7.25 15.90 -19.36
C LYS A 138 -8.00 15.68 -20.67
N GLU A 139 -7.34 15.95 -21.79
CA GLU A 139 -7.92 15.81 -23.12
C GLU A 139 -8.34 14.37 -23.43
N LYS A 140 -7.64 13.39 -22.85
CA LYS A 140 -7.91 11.96 -23.03
C LYS A 140 -8.89 11.38 -22.01
N VAL A 141 -9.34 12.13 -20.99
CA VAL A 141 -10.21 11.59 -19.92
C VAL A 141 -11.57 11.06 -20.45
N LYS A 142 -12.02 11.52 -21.62
CA LYS A 142 -13.22 10.99 -22.28
C LYS A 142 -13.03 9.59 -22.88
N GLU A 143 -11.79 9.22 -23.20
CA GLU A 143 -11.43 7.99 -23.92
C GLU A 143 -10.67 7.01 -23.03
N GLU A 144 -9.93 7.53 -22.06
CA GLU A 144 -9.08 6.78 -21.15
C GLU A 144 -9.46 7.06 -19.69
N LEU A 145 -9.65 5.99 -18.92
CA LEU A 145 -9.90 6.07 -17.49
C LEU A 145 -8.58 6.00 -16.71
N PRO A 146 -8.51 6.63 -15.53
CA PRO A 146 -7.44 6.34 -14.58
C PRO A 146 -7.37 4.83 -14.29
N TYR A 147 -6.18 4.34 -13.97
CA TYR A 147 -6.02 2.93 -13.64
C TYR A 147 -4.99 2.70 -12.56
N VAL A 148 -5.16 1.58 -11.85
CA VAL A 148 -4.20 1.05 -10.90
C VAL A 148 -3.46 -0.14 -11.51
N PHE A 149 -2.19 -0.27 -11.18
CA PHE A 149 -1.42 -1.46 -11.43
C PHE A 149 -0.60 -1.83 -10.20
N PHE A 150 -0.21 -3.11 -10.14
CA PHE A 150 0.65 -3.62 -9.09
C PHE A 150 1.96 -4.13 -9.68
N THR A 151 3.00 -4.16 -8.86
CA THR A 151 4.30 -4.71 -9.21
C THR A 151 4.80 -5.64 -8.13
N GLN A 152 5.61 -6.62 -8.52
CA GLN A 152 6.41 -7.45 -7.64
C GLN A 152 7.85 -7.46 -8.13
N ASN A 153 8.79 -7.12 -7.26
CA ASN A 153 10.23 -7.04 -7.52
C ASN A 153 10.56 -6.25 -8.78
N GLY A 154 9.89 -5.11 -8.97
CA GLY A 154 10.07 -4.22 -10.11
C GLY A 154 9.44 -4.69 -11.43
N LYS A 155 8.64 -5.77 -11.43
CA LYS A 155 7.88 -6.22 -12.61
C LYS A 155 6.40 -6.04 -12.38
N ARG A 156 5.65 -5.60 -13.40
CA ARG A 156 4.19 -5.49 -13.32
C ARG A 156 3.57 -6.87 -13.17
N ILE A 157 2.57 -6.98 -12.31
CA ILE A 157 1.81 -8.21 -12.06
C ILE A 157 0.32 -7.97 -12.26
N GLY A 158 -0.37 -9.01 -12.75
CA GLY A 158 -1.79 -8.91 -13.07
C GLY A 158 -2.10 -7.91 -14.19
N LYS A 159 -3.37 -7.52 -14.29
CA LYS A 159 -3.84 -6.57 -15.29
C LYS A 159 -3.99 -5.17 -14.70
N LYS A 160 -3.99 -4.15 -15.57
CA LYS A 160 -4.40 -2.78 -15.18
C LYS A 160 -5.88 -2.82 -14.78
N ILE A 161 -6.20 -2.21 -13.64
CA ILE A 161 -7.58 -2.09 -13.18
C ILE A 161 -8.04 -0.67 -13.42
N LYS A 162 -8.96 -0.50 -14.37
CA LYS A 162 -9.57 0.80 -14.66
C LYS A 162 -10.43 1.24 -13.48
N ILE A 163 -10.31 2.50 -13.11
CA ILE A 163 -11.07 3.13 -12.05
C ILE A 163 -12.26 3.84 -12.69
N GLU A 164 -13.46 3.35 -12.39
CA GLU A 164 -14.71 3.96 -12.81
C GLU A 164 -15.13 4.99 -11.76
N GLY A 165 -15.39 6.24 -12.18
CA GLY A 165 -15.85 7.33 -11.31
C GLY A 165 -14.91 8.54 -11.20
N ILE A 166 -15.38 9.57 -10.50
CA ILE A 166 -14.77 10.92 -10.46
C ILE A 166 -13.92 11.14 -9.19
N CYS A 167 -13.76 10.13 -8.32
CA CYS A 167 -13.05 10.37 -7.06
C CYS A 167 -11.56 10.67 -7.34
N LYS A 168 -11.07 11.78 -6.79
CA LYS A 168 -9.70 12.27 -7.01
C LYS A 168 -8.79 11.99 -5.82
N ASP A 169 -9.31 11.41 -4.74
CA ASP A 169 -8.63 11.40 -3.45
C ASP A 169 -8.33 9.96 -3.01
N TYR A 170 -7.35 9.32 -3.66
CA TYR A 170 -6.92 7.97 -3.32
C TYR A 170 -5.80 8.00 -2.28
N LYS A 171 -5.98 7.30 -1.17
CA LYS A 171 -4.96 7.17 -0.14
C LYS A 171 -4.28 5.81 -0.24
N PRO A 172 -2.94 5.75 -0.31
CA PRO A 172 -2.23 4.50 -0.15
C PRO A 172 -2.39 3.99 1.27
N PHE A 173 -2.55 2.67 1.38
CA PHE A 173 -2.66 2.00 2.66
C PHE A 173 -2.00 0.62 2.64
N VAL A 174 -1.64 0.14 3.82
CA VAL A 174 -1.08 -1.19 4.07
C VAL A 174 -1.74 -1.75 5.32
N ASP A 175 -2.28 -2.95 5.18
CA ASP A 175 -2.84 -3.72 6.27
C ASP A 175 -1.95 -4.92 6.55
N LEU A 176 -1.73 -5.23 7.83
CA LEU A 176 -0.76 -6.21 8.29
C LEU A 176 -1.32 -7.06 9.42
N LEU A 177 -0.93 -8.33 9.40
CA LEU A 177 -1.08 -9.27 10.50
C LEU A 177 0.11 -10.24 10.48
N CYS A 178 0.80 -10.36 11.61
CA CYS A 178 1.99 -11.21 11.80
C CYS A 178 3.18 -10.94 10.86
N CYS A 179 3.23 -9.79 10.17
CA CYS A 179 4.34 -9.42 9.30
C CYS A 179 4.74 -7.96 9.50
N SER A 180 5.96 -7.64 9.09
CA SER A 180 6.53 -6.28 9.14
C SER A 180 6.79 -5.77 7.72
N VAL A 181 6.84 -4.45 7.55
CA VAL A 181 7.12 -3.83 6.26
C VAL A 181 8.05 -2.63 6.37
N GLU A 182 8.78 -2.37 5.30
CA GLU A 182 9.46 -1.10 5.03
C GLU A 182 8.79 -0.48 3.80
N THR A 183 8.53 0.83 3.82
CA THR A 183 7.83 1.51 2.74
C THR A 183 8.74 2.52 2.05
N ASN A 184 8.61 2.62 0.73
CA ASN A 184 9.26 3.65 -0.06
C ASN A 184 8.17 4.44 -0.80
N PHE A 185 7.94 5.68 -0.37
CA PHE A 185 7.00 6.61 -1.00
C PHE A 185 7.67 7.56 -2.00
N GLY A 186 8.95 7.33 -2.35
CA GLY A 186 9.71 8.13 -3.29
C GLY A 186 10.26 9.44 -2.72
N GLU A 187 10.48 9.51 -1.41
CA GLU A 187 11.06 10.71 -0.76
C GLU A 187 12.54 10.92 -1.11
N ASP A 188 13.30 9.83 -1.32
CA ASP A 188 14.72 9.84 -1.66
C ASP A 188 15.02 8.76 -2.71
N LEU A 189 14.78 9.09 -3.98
CA LEU A 189 15.03 8.18 -5.10
C LEU A 189 16.50 8.06 -5.47
N GLU A 190 17.37 8.91 -4.93
CA GLU A 190 18.81 8.83 -5.18
C GLU A 190 19.43 7.71 -4.33
N ASN A 191 19.11 7.66 -3.03
CA ASN A 191 19.64 6.64 -2.13
C ASN A 191 18.73 5.41 -1.99
N ASN A 192 17.42 5.57 -2.22
CA ASN A 192 16.44 4.50 -2.17
C ASN A 192 15.57 4.50 -3.44
N PRO A 193 16.14 4.15 -4.61
CA PRO A 193 15.40 4.11 -5.86
C PRO A 193 14.34 3.01 -5.82
N PHE A 194 13.22 3.25 -6.52
CA PHE A 194 12.24 2.20 -6.75
C PHE A 194 12.84 1.03 -7.50
N LYS A 195 12.41 -0.18 -7.16
CA LYS A 195 12.74 -1.38 -7.95
C LYS A 195 12.05 -1.34 -9.31
N TYR A 196 10.84 -0.80 -9.38
CA TYR A 196 10.14 -0.57 -10.65
C TYR A 196 10.67 0.68 -11.37
N ASN A 197 11.00 0.54 -12.66
CA ASN A 197 11.41 1.67 -13.48
C ASN A 197 10.20 2.51 -13.92
N ILE A 198 9.86 3.53 -13.13
CA ILE A 198 8.72 4.42 -13.40
C ILE A 198 8.87 5.22 -14.71
N TYR A 199 10.11 5.46 -15.18
CA TYR A 199 10.36 6.23 -16.41
C TYR A 199 9.99 5.44 -17.68
N GLN A 200 10.01 4.12 -17.61
CA GLN A 200 9.62 3.24 -18.71
C GLN A 200 8.11 2.93 -18.73
N HIS A 201 7.33 3.45 -17.79
CA HIS A 201 5.91 3.10 -17.69
C HIS A 201 5.09 3.43 -18.95
N PHE A 202 5.45 4.52 -19.64
CA PHE A 202 4.75 5.03 -20.83
C PHE A 202 5.49 4.77 -22.14
N ILE A 203 6.65 4.11 -22.08
CA ILE A 203 7.39 3.67 -23.25
C ILE A 203 6.85 2.27 -23.53
N GLU A 204 5.86 2.17 -24.40
CA GLU A 204 5.30 0.88 -24.82
C GLU A 204 6.42 -0.01 -25.42
N GLU A 205 6.38 -1.31 -25.10
CA GLU A 205 7.07 -2.36 -25.86
C GLU A 205 6.30 -2.67 -27.16
#